data_AF-A0A3P1UHI2-F1
#
_entry.id   AF-A0A3P1UHI2-F1
#
_cell.length_a   1.000
_cell.length_b   1.000
_cell.length_c   1.000
_cell.angle_alpha   90.00
_cell.angle_beta   90.00
_cell.angle_gamma   90.00
#
_symmetry.space_group_name_H-M   'P 1'
#
loop_
_entity.id
_entity.type
_entity.pdbx_description
1 polymer ?
#
loop_
_entity_poly.entity_id
_entity_poly.type
_entity_poly.pdbx_seq_one_letter_code
_entity_poly.pdbx_strand_id
1 'polypeptide(L)'
;MGALLKEESTITAKGQTTVPKSVRQALGVDYGGRIAFLIDEQHRVYVQKAEIEETADPVIDRFLEFLAQDMAKHPEKSVLPFPQSLLDRAVALTAGMTVDLDAEIEGDVSI
;
A
#
# COMPACT_ATOMS: atom_id res chain seq x y z
N MET A 1 23.39 14.74 6.90
CA MET A 1 22.87 13.35 6.98
C MET A 1 23.99 12.41 6.59
N GLY A 2 24.33 11.45 7.44
CA GLY A 2 25.27 10.38 7.09
C GLY A 2 24.58 9.31 6.25
N ALA A 3 25.32 8.67 5.36
CA ALA A 3 24.80 7.52 4.62
C ALA A 3 24.69 6.31 5.56
N LEU A 4 23.54 5.64 5.57
CA LEU A 4 23.34 4.39 6.31
C LEU A 4 24.14 3.22 5.71
N LEU A 5 24.42 3.28 4.41
CA LEU A 5 25.16 2.30 3.64
C LEU A 5 25.85 3.02 2.47
N LYS A 6 27.10 2.66 2.18
CA LYS A 6 27.83 3.10 0.99
C LYS A 6 28.38 1.88 0.26
N GLU A 7 28.04 1.74 -1.01
CA GLU A 7 28.56 0.72 -1.91
C GLU A 7 29.00 1.40 -3.22
N GLU A 8 29.98 0.83 -3.89
CA GLU A 8 30.52 1.37 -5.15
C GLU A 8 30.35 0.35 -6.27
N SER A 9 29.86 0.81 -7.43
CA SER A 9 29.71 0.00 -8.63
C SER A 9 30.35 0.71 -9.82
N THR A 10 31.00 -0.04 -10.70
CA THR A 10 31.58 0.51 -11.94
C THR A 10 30.56 0.51 -13.05
N ILE A 11 30.44 1.65 -13.75
CA ILE A 11 29.64 1.74 -14.97
C ILE A 11 30.42 1.04 -16.09
N THR A 12 29.77 0.07 -16.72
CA THR A 12 30.33 -0.63 -17.88
C THR A 12 30.39 0.29 -19.11
N ALA A 13 31.12 -0.11 -20.15
CA ALA A 13 31.18 0.64 -21.40
C ALA A 13 29.81 0.86 -22.07
N LYS A 14 28.81 0.05 -21.74
CA LYS A 14 27.42 0.20 -22.24
C LYS A 14 26.53 1.06 -21.35
N GLY A 15 27.10 1.73 -20.35
CA GLY A 15 26.35 2.55 -19.39
C GLY A 15 25.59 1.73 -18.33
N GLN A 16 25.76 0.42 -18.27
CA GLN A 16 25.10 -0.44 -17.28
C GLN A 16 25.87 -0.45 -15.97
N THR A 17 25.17 -0.46 -14.84
CA THR A 17 25.74 -0.69 -13.50
C THR A 17 24.87 -1.71 -12.75
N THR A 18 25.48 -2.50 -11.88
CA THR A 18 24.76 -3.41 -11.00
C THR A 18 24.40 -2.70 -9.70
N VAL A 19 23.14 -2.81 -9.27
CA VAL A 19 22.74 -2.39 -7.92
C VAL A 19 23.18 -3.46 -6.92
N PRO A 20 24.08 -3.17 -5.96
CA PRO A 20 24.57 -4.14 -4.99
C PRO A 20 23.44 -4.75 -4.16
N LYS A 21 23.63 -6.00 -3.67
CA LYS A 21 22.58 -6.74 -2.94
C LYS A 21 22.08 -5.97 -1.71
N SER A 22 23.01 -5.41 -0.93
CA SER A 22 22.73 -4.59 0.25
C SER A 22 21.85 -3.38 -0.08
N VAL A 23 22.11 -2.71 -1.21
CA VAL A 23 21.30 -1.59 -1.71
C VAL A 23 19.91 -2.07 -2.16
N ARG A 24 19.79 -3.19 -2.90
CA ARG A 24 18.49 -3.74 -3.32
C ARG A 24 17.59 -4.10 -2.13
N GLN A 25 18.19 -4.69 -1.10
CA GLN A 25 17.48 -5.03 0.14
C GLN A 25 17.02 -3.78 0.87
N ALA A 26 17.88 -2.75 0.97
CA ALA A 26 17.49 -1.46 1.56
C ALA A 26 16.36 -0.76 0.78
N LEU A 27 16.28 -0.97 -0.54
CA LEU A 27 15.20 -0.46 -1.39
C LEU A 27 13.94 -1.35 -1.38
N GLY A 28 13.97 -2.56 -0.81
CA GLY A 28 12.87 -3.51 -0.87
C GLY A 28 12.52 -3.96 -2.31
N VAL A 29 13.55 -4.11 -3.15
CA VAL A 29 13.44 -4.49 -4.57
C VAL A 29 14.04 -5.87 -4.79
N ASP A 30 13.23 -6.82 -5.24
CA ASP A 30 13.67 -8.16 -5.64
C ASP A 30 14.00 -8.26 -7.15
N TYR A 31 14.45 -9.44 -7.58
CA TYR A 31 14.70 -9.73 -8.99
C TYR A 31 13.46 -9.47 -9.84
N GLY A 32 13.62 -8.74 -10.95
CA GLY A 32 12.50 -8.32 -11.81
C GLY A 32 11.76 -7.06 -11.31
N GLY A 33 12.07 -6.58 -10.12
CA GLY A 33 11.55 -5.31 -9.61
C GLY A 33 12.10 -4.10 -10.39
N ARG A 34 11.31 -3.03 -10.43
CA ARG A 34 11.66 -1.78 -11.12
C ARG A 34 12.23 -0.76 -10.13
N ILE A 35 13.18 0.04 -10.60
CA ILE A 35 13.76 1.17 -9.87
C ILE A 35 13.64 2.44 -10.71
N ALA A 36 13.53 3.59 -10.05
CA ALA A 36 13.54 4.90 -10.68
C ALA A 36 14.82 5.65 -10.31
N PHE A 37 15.42 6.32 -11.29
CA PHE A 37 16.52 7.27 -11.08
C PHE A 37 15.94 8.68 -11.08
N LEU A 38 16.15 9.42 -10.00
CA LEU A 38 15.75 10.82 -9.88
C LEU A 38 16.99 11.69 -9.77
N ILE A 39 16.93 12.88 -10.37
CA ILE A 39 17.99 13.87 -10.29
C ILE A 39 17.40 15.09 -9.57
N ASP A 40 18.03 15.52 -8.48
CA ASP A 40 17.63 16.75 -7.79
C ASP A 40 18.32 18.00 -8.37
N GLU A 41 17.91 19.16 -7.88
CA GLU A 41 18.49 20.48 -8.23
C GLU A 41 19.99 20.60 -7.90
N GLN A 42 20.51 19.74 -7.01
CA GLN A 42 21.94 19.67 -6.68
C GLN A 42 22.69 18.67 -7.56
N HIS A 43 22.07 18.16 -8.63
CA HIS A 43 22.61 17.15 -9.54
C HIS A 43 22.98 15.83 -8.85
N ARG A 44 22.36 15.53 -7.70
CA ARG A 44 22.51 14.24 -7.02
C ARG A 44 21.52 13.25 -7.62
N VAL A 45 22.00 12.04 -7.84
CA VAL A 45 21.17 10.93 -8.33
C VAL A 45 20.65 10.13 -7.14
N TYR A 46 19.33 10.00 -7.06
CA TYR A 46 18.65 9.12 -6.11
C TYR A 46 18.11 7.91 -6.85
N VAL A 47 18.18 6.77 -6.18
CA VAL A 47 17.54 5.54 -6.63
C VAL A 47 16.46 5.19 -5.62
N GLN A 48 15.25 4.97 -6.10
CA GLN A 48 14.15 4.46 -5.29
C GLN A 48 13.50 3.26 -5.96
N LYS A 49 12.78 2.45 -5.18
CA LYS A 49 11.85 1.47 -5.73
C LYS A 49 10.84 2.22 -6.61
N ALA A 50 10.70 1.79 -7.85
CA ALA A 50 9.65 2.35 -8.69
C ALA A 50 8.33 1.87 -8.10
N GLU A 51 7.45 2.83 -7.79
CA GLU A 51 6.07 2.50 -7.50
C GLU A 51 5.53 1.75 -8.71
N ILE A 52 4.90 0.60 -8.45
CA ILE A 52 3.93 0.11 -9.39
C ILE A 52 2.86 1.19 -9.31
N GLU A 53 2.63 1.92 -10.40
CA GLU A 53 1.36 2.63 -10.55
C GLU A 53 0.31 1.53 -10.40
N GLU A 54 -0.20 1.37 -9.17
CA GLU A 54 -1.45 0.71 -8.95
C GLU A 54 -2.39 1.50 -9.84
N THR A 55 -2.80 0.88 -10.94
CA THR A 55 -3.76 1.49 -11.83
C THR A 55 -4.97 1.67 -10.95
N ALA A 56 -5.22 2.91 -10.54
CA ALA A 56 -6.32 3.22 -9.66
C ALA A 56 -7.57 2.66 -10.32
N ASP A 57 -8.29 1.78 -9.61
CA ASP A 57 -9.46 1.12 -10.18
C ASP A 57 -10.50 2.22 -10.40
N PRO A 58 -10.81 2.57 -11.67
CA PRO A 58 -11.70 3.69 -11.95
C PRO A 58 -13.11 3.46 -11.41
N VAL A 59 -13.51 2.21 -11.15
CA VAL A 59 -14.80 1.89 -10.53
C VAL A 59 -14.76 2.19 -9.04
N ILE A 60 -13.71 1.74 -8.34
CA ILE A 60 -13.53 2.01 -6.90
C ILE A 60 -13.38 3.50 -6.64
N ASP A 61 -12.55 4.19 -7.43
CA ASP A 61 -12.34 5.64 -7.29
C ASP A 61 -13.66 6.42 -7.40
N ARG A 62 -14.47 6.10 -8.42
CA ARG A 62 -15.76 6.77 -8.64
C ARG A 62 -16.77 6.43 -7.57
N PHE A 63 -16.74 5.20 -7.06
CA PHE A 63 -17.60 4.79 -5.96
C PHE A 63 -17.24 5.53 -4.66
N LEU A 64 -15.96 5.63 -4.33
CA LEU A 64 -15.49 6.36 -3.15
C LEU A 64 -15.76 7.86 -3.28
N GLU A 65 -15.57 8.45 -4.46
CA GLU A 65 -15.93 9.85 -4.75
C GLU A 65 -17.43 10.08 -4.55
N PHE A 66 -18.28 9.18 -5.05
CA PHE A 66 -19.72 9.23 -4.84
C PHE A 66 -20.09 9.20 -3.34
N LEU A 67 -19.53 8.26 -2.58
CA LEU A 67 -19.77 8.16 -1.13
C LEU A 67 -19.33 9.42 -0.40
N ALA A 68 -18.14 9.94 -0.69
CA ALA A 68 -17.62 11.15 -0.06
C ALA A 68 -18.54 12.36 -0.31
N GLN A 69 -19.03 12.51 -1.54
CA GLN A 69 -19.96 13.60 -1.88
C GLN A 69 -21.31 13.45 -1.18
N ASP A 70 -21.84 12.23 -1.10
CA ASP A 70 -23.12 11.96 -0.42
C ASP A 70 -23.02 12.23 1.08
N MET A 71 -21.97 11.73 1.74
CA MET A 71 -21.70 11.99 3.16
C MET A 71 -21.55 13.49 3.48
N ALA A 72 -20.92 14.26 2.59
CA ALA A 72 -20.76 15.70 2.77
C ALA A 72 -22.08 16.48 2.60
N LYS A 73 -22.95 16.04 1.69
CA LYS A 73 -24.23 16.71 1.38
C LYS A 73 -25.35 16.33 2.35
N HIS A 74 -25.32 15.10 2.86
CA HIS A 74 -26.39 14.52 3.66
C HIS A 74 -25.84 13.82 4.94
N PRO A 75 -25.04 14.50 5.76
CA PRO A 75 -24.42 13.89 6.93
C PRO A 75 -25.44 13.27 7.89
N GLU A 76 -26.66 13.82 7.97
CA GLU A 76 -27.75 13.33 8.80
C GLU A 76 -28.45 12.07 8.29
N LYS A 77 -28.16 11.63 7.05
CA LYS A 77 -28.76 10.43 6.43
C LYS A 77 -27.73 9.39 6.02
N SER A 78 -26.56 9.84 5.56
CA SER A 78 -25.51 8.97 5.03
C SER A 78 -24.62 8.41 6.13
N VAL A 79 -24.55 9.08 7.28
CA VAL A 79 -23.82 8.61 8.46
C VAL A 79 -24.79 8.43 9.62
N LEU A 80 -25.28 7.20 9.77
CA LEU A 80 -26.23 6.85 10.81
C LEU A 80 -25.62 5.89 11.83
N PRO A 81 -25.96 6.03 13.13
CA PRO A 81 -25.60 5.02 14.10
C PRO A 81 -26.33 3.70 13.79
N PHE A 82 -25.70 2.58 14.13
CA PHE A 82 -26.37 1.29 14.04
C PHE A 82 -27.58 1.26 15.00
N PRO A 83 -28.72 0.68 14.59
CA PRO A 83 -29.83 0.45 15.49
C PRO A 83 -29.40 -0.43 16.66
N GLN A 84 -29.82 -0.09 17.88
CA GLN A 84 -29.47 -0.86 19.07
C GLN A 84 -29.84 -2.35 18.93
N SER A 85 -31.00 -2.65 18.32
CA SER A 85 -31.44 -4.03 18.08
C SER A 85 -30.48 -4.82 17.16
N LEU A 86 -29.81 -4.16 16.23
CA LEU A 86 -28.81 -4.79 15.37
C LEU A 86 -27.54 -5.08 16.14
N LEU A 87 -27.11 -4.16 17.00
CA LEU A 87 -25.97 -4.35 17.89
C LEU A 87 -26.22 -5.50 18.88
N ASP A 88 -27.38 -5.51 19.54
CA ASP A 88 -27.76 -6.56 20.49
C ASP A 88 -27.75 -7.94 19.82
N ARG A 89 -28.29 -8.02 18.60
CA ARG A 89 -28.29 -9.24 17.81
C ARG A 89 -26.88 -9.67 17.39
N ALA A 90 -26.02 -8.72 17.00
CA ALA A 90 -24.63 -9.01 16.66
C ALA A 90 -23.87 -9.59 17.87
N VAL A 91 -24.03 -8.98 19.05
CA VAL A 91 -23.44 -9.47 20.31
C VAL A 91 -23.95 -10.86 20.66
N ALA A 92 -25.25 -11.11 20.53
CA ALA A 92 -25.83 -12.41 20.82
C ALA A 92 -25.30 -13.51 19.87
N LEU A 93 -25.13 -13.19 18.58
CA LEU A 93 -24.63 -14.15 17.59
C LEU A 93 -23.14 -14.47 17.75
N THR A 94 -22.35 -13.51 18.23
CA THR A 94 -20.90 -13.69 18.44
C THR A 94 -20.52 -14.09 19.86
N ALA A 95 -21.52 -14.28 20.74
CA ALA A 95 -21.29 -14.63 22.14
C ALA A 95 -20.47 -15.93 22.27
N GLY A 96 -19.32 -15.83 22.94
CA GLY A 96 -18.42 -16.97 23.18
C GLY A 96 -17.49 -17.31 22.01
N MET A 97 -17.53 -16.57 20.90
CA MET A 97 -16.54 -16.72 19.83
C MET A 97 -15.19 -16.16 20.29
N THR A 98 -14.12 -16.93 20.09
CA THR A 98 -12.74 -16.45 20.24
C THR A 98 -12.23 -16.09 18.85
N VAL A 99 -11.89 -14.81 18.65
CA VAL A 99 -11.45 -14.29 17.35
C VAL A 99 -10.01 -13.82 17.50
N ASP A 100 -9.13 -14.37 16.66
CA ASP A 100 -7.77 -13.87 16.43
C ASP A 100 -7.76 -13.14 15.08
N LEU A 101 -7.51 -11.83 15.11
CA LEU A 101 -7.50 -11.00 13.90
C LEU A 101 -6.19 -11.13 13.12
N ASP A 102 -5.17 -11.73 13.73
CA ASP A 102 -3.85 -11.97 13.12
C ASP A 102 -3.71 -13.40 12.60
N ALA A 103 -4.70 -14.26 12.83
CA ALA A 103 -4.71 -15.63 12.31
C ALA A 103 -4.77 -15.64 10.76
N GLU A 104 -4.11 -16.63 10.16
CA GLU A 104 -4.22 -16.87 8.72
C GLU A 104 -5.68 -17.18 8.33
N ILE A 105 -6.11 -16.65 7.17
CA ILE A 105 -7.45 -16.93 6.65
C ILE A 105 -7.48 -18.36 6.11
N GLU A 106 -8.19 -19.26 6.79
CA GLU A 106 -8.38 -20.63 6.33
C GLU A 106 -9.67 -20.78 5.49
N GLY A 107 -9.56 -21.39 4.31
CA GLY A 107 -10.69 -21.76 3.45
C GLY A 107 -10.67 -21.14 2.05
N ASP A 108 -11.58 -21.59 1.20
CA ASP A 108 -11.72 -21.08 -0.17
C ASP A 108 -12.35 -19.68 -0.14
N VAL A 109 -11.61 -18.68 -0.65
CA VAL A 109 -12.17 -17.37 -0.97
C VAL A 109 -12.90 -17.48 -2.31
N SER A 110 -14.21 -17.20 -2.32
CA SER A 110 -14.95 -17.07 -3.57
C SER A 110 -14.40 -15.87 -4.34
N ILE A 111 -13.79 -16.15 -5.48
CA ILE A 111 -13.48 -15.16 -6.53
C ILE A 111 -14.73 -14.78 -7.32
#